data_AF-A0A4R1LBW1-F1
#
_entry.id   AF-A0A4R1LBW1-F1
#
_cell.length_a   1.000
_cell.length_b   1.000
_cell.length_c   1.000
_cell.angle_alpha   90.00
_cell.angle_beta   90.00
_cell.angle_gamma   90.00
#
_symmetry.space_group_name_H-M   'P 1'
#
loop_
_entity.id
_entity.type
_entity.pdbx_description
1 polymer ?
#
loop_
_entity_poly.entity_id
_entity_poly.type
_entity_poly.pdbx_seq_one_letter_code
_entity_poly.pdbx_strand_id
1 'polypeptide(L)'
;MGSPDRQANNGVLLVSGYHGTLRAARRAGPPHDDGASTEELSPMLERMLEPWLAKALDQLNKRTAQGLLIFQGEPIPVHSLLLLLKDRLIGILTQAGGEFCLDQGDGPDLSSANEIVHRFPLLSPLIKSVVAEWATAITIFLQRLHRDKQWIADGLQIADLPPVETISGTASDAHAGGHCVLRVCFRGAGCFYYKPRPVTGEWLWHGLLEGMALLEPELRLPAARVWTDVSRFDYGWAESVFPEESPLASNSNGRAAGRLDYWHAAGAMLCLAQHTRQTDLHLGNIIATASGPVVTDAECFATPSLNVRTDVALSVEKAAIRNAVESMVRTGLLPNRSVNGWPDVSGFFGRAAAAPGVKLPKWEIASDGRYHLTSIDAELVDHPNVPAQTTAVAVLPQILSGYRHAAELLIRLRKTLISRGTKWRDVLENIHAPRMVVRDTLSYGLLLSRSLEPRHLHSWHRRRNAIVTGLAAGAAVGSPRSLLRAETRALLAMHIPRFVIVPGTGTLASSSWRTLAHDFALSTPAHAVVAQIEALSTEGIENIQVPALLCAVLQAEMTP
;
A
#
# COMPACT_ATOMS: atom_id res chain seq x y z
N MET A 1 -19.98 8.82 -22.46
CA MET A 1 -20.06 7.35 -22.60
C MET A 1 -18.69 6.85 -23.02
N GLY A 2 -17.95 6.34 -22.05
CA GLY A 2 -16.60 5.81 -22.14
C GLY A 2 -16.25 5.38 -20.73
N SER A 3 -16.45 4.09 -20.44
CA SER A 3 -16.22 3.51 -19.12
C SER A 3 -14.71 3.56 -18.81
N PRO A 4 -14.25 4.08 -17.66
CA PRO A 4 -12.86 3.93 -17.24
C PRO A 4 -12.55 2.51 -16.75
N ASP A 5 -13.57 1.67 -16.54
CA ASP A 5 -13.42 0.29 -16.07
C ASP A 5 -13.02 -0.67 -17.21
N ARG A 6 -11.78 -0.53 -17.68
CA ARG A 6 -10.96 -1.64 -18.16
C ARG A 6 -9.49 -1.35 -17.84
N GLN A 7 -9.12 -1.40 -16.56
CA GLN A 7 -7.82 -2.01 -16.26
C GLN A 7 -7.94 -3.47 -16.69
N ALA A 8 -7.51 -3.74 -17.93
CA ALA A 8 -7.33 -5.08 -18.43
C ALA A 8 -6.52 -5.87 -17.39
N ASN A 9 -7.08 -6.98 -16.93
CA ASN A 9 -6.47 -7.92 -16.03
C ASN A 9 -5.25 -8.54 -16.74
N ASN A 10 -4.13 -7.81 -16.75
CA ASN A 10 -2.92 -8.13 -17.50
C ASN A 10 -1.88 -8.71 -16.56
N GLY A 11 -1.84 -10.04 -16.49
CA GLY A 11 -0.75 -10.84 -15.90
C GLY A 11 -0.95 -11.18 -14.44
N VAL A 12 -1.33 -12.43 -14.19
CA VAL A 12 -1.46 -13.05 -12.86
C VAL A 12 -0.14 -12.93 -12.07
N LEU A 13 -0.26 -12.65 -10.76
CA LEU A 13 0.84 -12.42 -9.83
C LEU A 13 1.99 -13.42 -9.94
N LEU A 14 3.21 -12.90 -9.95
CA LEU A 14 4.44 -13.67 -9.74
C LEU A 14 4.98 -13.60 -8.30
N VAL A 15 4.33 -12.89 -7.38
CA VAL A 15 4.79 -12.79 -5.98
C VAL A 15 3.61 -12.85 -5.00
N SER A 16 3.57 -13.89 -4.15
CA SER A 16 2.45 -14.09 -3.22
C SER A 16 2.29 -12.91 -2.26
N GLY A 17 1.12 -12.27 -2.29
CA GLY A 17 0.77 -11.16 -1.39
C GLY A 17 1.44 -9.83 -1.72
N TYR A 18 2.06 -9.68 -2.90
CA TYR A 18 2.55 -8.41 -3.43
C TYR A 18 1.74 -8.04 -4.68
N HIS A 19 0.95 -6.98 -4.59
CA HIS A 19 0.19 -6.44 -5.73
C HIS A 19 0.75 -5.08 -6.18
N GLY A 20 1.99 -4.76 -5.80
CA GLY A 20 2.59 -3.45 -5.98
C GLY A 20 2.97 -3.10 -7.42
N THR A 21 3.96 -2.23 -7.53
CA THR A 21 4.28 -1.48 -8.76
C THR A 21 5.07 -2.24 -9.82
N LEU A 22 5.45 -3.49 -9.58
CA LEU A 22 6.27 -4.29 -10.49
C LEU A 22 5.46 -5.42 -11.14
N ARG A 23 5.74 -5.69 -12.42
CA ARG A 23 5.29 -6.90 -13.14
C ARG A 23 6.45 -7.56 -13.88
N ALA A 24 6.24 -8.78 -14.39
CA ALA A 24 7.23 -9.40 -15.28
C ALA A 24 7.39 -8.62 -16.59
N ALA A 25 8.63 -8.42 -17.02
CA ALA A 25 8.95 -7.81 -18.30
C ALA A 25 8.41 -8.68 -19.46
N ARG A 26 7.86 -8.02 -20.49
CA ARG A 26 7.45 -8.69 -21.74
C ARG A 26 8.70 -9.09 -22.54
N ARG A 27 8.75 -10.29 -23.12
CA ARG A 27 9.88 -10.70 -23.99
C ARG A 27 9.91 -9.81 -25.23
N ALA A 28 11.08 -9.27 -25.58
CA ALA A 28 11.29 -8.58 -26.85
C ALA A 28 11.46 -9.60 -27.98
N GLY A 29 10.41 -9.83 -28.77
CA GLY A 29 10.43 -10.59 -30.02
C GLY A 29 9.67 -9.82 -31.12
N PRO A 30 9.84 -10.17 -32.41
CA PRO A 30 9.01 -9.57 -33.47
C PRO A 30 7.53 -9.82 -33.15
N PRO A 31 6.60 -8.98 -33.67
CA PRO A 31 5.17 -9.18 -33.45
C PRO A 31 4.73 -10.41 -34.24
N HIS A 32 5.03 -11.59 -33.72
CA HIS A 32 4.14 -12.70 -33.90
C HIS A 32 2.84 -12.34 -33.19
N ASP A 33 1.75 -12.82 -33.76
CA ASP A 33 0.39 -12.65 -33.32
C ASP A 33 0.20 -13.19 -31.89
N ASP A 34 0.78 -12.49 -30.91
CA ASP A 34 0.44 -12.58 -29.49
C ASP A 34 -0.91 -11.88 -29.38
N GLY A 35 -1.93 -12.50 -29.98
CA GLY A 35 -3.30 -12.33 -29.55
C GLY A 35 -3.28 -12.35 -28.03
N ALA A 36 -4.00 -11.43 -27.41
CA ALA A 36 -4.18 -11.38 -25.98
C ALA A 36 -4.73 -12.73 -25.49
N SER A 37 -3.84 -13.70 -25.27
CA SER A 37 -4.10 -14.86 -24.46
C SER A 37 -4.14 -14.28 -23.06
N THR A 38 -5.34 -13.92 -22.62
CA THR A 38 -5.76 -14.37 -21.30
C THR A 38 -5.22 -15.78 -21.17
N GLU A 39 -4.13 -15.98 -20.42
CA GLU A 39 -3.60 -17.31 -20.14
C GLU A 39 -4.77 -18.08 -19.54
N GLU A 40 -5.45 -18.88 -20.38
CA GLU A 40 -6.55 -19.70 -19.93
C GLU A 40 -5.97 -20.62 -18.87
N LEU A 41 -6.57 -20.56 -17.68
CA LEU A 41 -6.17 -21.44 -16.58
C LEU A 41 -6.24 -22.87 -17.10
N SER A 42 -5.19 -23.65 -16.88
CA SER A 42 -5.21 -25.06 -17.25
C SER A 42 -6.49 -25.71 -16.67
N PRO A 43 -7.25 -26.50 -17.44
CA PRO A 43 -8.46 -27.17 -16.96
C PRO A 43 -8.25 -27.98 -15.68
N MET A 44 -7.02 -28.45 -15.42
CA MET A 44 -6.64 -29.08 -14.16
C MET A 44 -6.70 -28.11 -12.98
N LEU A 45 -6.12 -26.92 -13.12
CA LEU A 45 -6.10 -25.90 -12.08
C LEU A 45 -7.52 -25.41 -11.78
N GLU A 46 -8.37 -25.28 -12.78
CA GLU A 46 -9.79 -24.96 -12.58
C GLU A 46 -10.52 -26.01 -11.75
N ARG A 47 -10.39 -27.31 -12.11
CA ARG A 47 -10.94 -28.42 -11.33
C ARG A 47 -10.43 -28.47 -9.90
N MET A 48 -9.17 -28.08 -9.67
CA MET A 48 -8.60 -28.01 -8.32
C MET A 48 -9.17 -26.86 -7.50
N LEU A 49 -9.52 -25.73 -8.13
CA LEU A 49 -10.02 -24.52 -7.46
C LEU A 49 -11.49 -24.64 -7.07
N GLU A 50 -12.31 -25.25 -7.92
CA GLU A 50 -13.77 -25.33 -7.75
C GLU A 50 -14.23 -25.77 -6.35
N PRO A 51 -13.70 -26.86 -5.75
CA PRO A 51 -14.11 -27.30 -4.41
C PRO A 51 -13.77 -26.28 -3.33
N TRP A 52 -12.67 -25.54 -3.47
CA TRP A 52 -12.24 -24.53 -2.51
C TRP A 52 -13.07 -23.27 -2.59
N LEU A 53 -13.42 -22.83 -3.80
CA LEU A 53 -14.32 -21.69 -4.02
C LEU A 53 -15.73 -22.00 -3.54
N ALA A 54 -16.26 -23.20 -3.81
CA ALA A 54 -17.55 -23.65 -3.28
C ALA A 54 -17.54 -23.69 -1.75
N LYS A 55 -16.46 -24.21 -1.15
CA LYS A 55 -16.28 -24.22 0.31
C LYS A 55 -16.17 -22.81 0.91
N ALA A 56 -15.58 -21.87 0.18
CA ALA A 56 -15.50 -20.47 0.62
C ALA A 56 -16.89 -19.85 0.69
N LEU A 57 -17.71 -20.02 -0.35
CA LEU A 57 -19.10 -19.56 -0.36
C LEU A 57 -19.95 -20.22 0.73
N ASP A 58 -19.82 -21.53 0.94
CA ASP A 58 -20.49 -22.23 2.04
C ASP A 58 -20.11 -21.65 3.41
N GLN A 59 -18.82 -21.40 3.65
CA GLN A 59 -18.37 -20.78 4.89
C GLN A 59 -18.86 -19.33 5.04
N LEU A 60 -18.88 -18.55 3.96
CA LEU A 60 -19.42 -17.19 4.01
C LEU A 60 -20.91 -17.21 4.37
N ASN A 61 -21.70 -18.06 3.71
CA ASN A 61 -23.14 -18.20 3.96
C ASN A 61 -23.44 -18.70 5.38
N LYS A 62 -22.61 -19.58 5.94
CA LYS A 62 -22.74 -20.04 7.34
C LYS A 62 -22.42 -18.97 8.37
N ARG A 63 -21.51 -18.05 8.05
CA ARG A 63 -21.03 -16.98 8.96
C ARG A 63 -21.84 -15.70 8.85
N THR A 64 -22.49 -15.47 7.72
CA THR A 64 -23.13 -14.20 7.37
C THR A 64 -24.64 -14.37 7.40
N ALA A 65 -25.34 -13.54 8.20
CA ALA A 65 -26.79 -13.47 8.14
C ALA A 65 -27.24 -13.03 6.75
N GLN A 66 -28.28 -13.67 6.18
CA GLN A 66 -28.75 -13.38 4.81
C GLN A 66 -29.05 -11.89 4.56
N GLY A 67 -29.55 -11.18 5.59
CA GLY A 67 -29.80 -9.74 5.50
C GLY A 67 -28.56 -8.89 5.24
N LEU A 68 -27.35 -9.36 5.58
CA LEU A 68 -26.09 -8.65 5.31
C LEU A 68 -25.59 -8.85 3.87
N LEU A 69 -26.20 -9.74 3.10
CA LEU A 69 -25.90 -9.93 1.67
C LEU A 69 -26.77 -9.04 0.77
N ILE A 70 -27.74 -8.33 1.36
CA ILE A 70 -28.66 -7.43 0.67
C ILE A 70 -28.40 -6.02 1.19
N PHE A 71 -27.97 -5.11 0.32
CA PHE A 71 -27.80 -3.70 0.66
C PHE A 71 -28.84 -2.88 -0.10
N GLN A 72 -29.67 -2.13 0.64
CA GLN A 72 -30.70 -1.28 0.06
C GLN A 72 -31.67 -2.01 -0.87
N GLY A 73 -32.07 -3.22 -0.46
CA GLY A 73 -33.03 -4.06 -1.20
C GLY A 73 -32.43 -4.84 -2.37
N GLU A 74 -31.15 -4.66 -2.69
CA GLU A 74 -30.47 -5.38 -3.79
C GLU A 74 -29.32 -6.27 -3.29
N PRO A 75 -29.03 -7.40 -3.96
CA PRO A 75 -27.88 -8.23 -3.60
C PRO A 75 -26.55 -7.48 -3.79
N ILE A 76 -25.65 -7.61 -2.82
CA ILE A 76 -24.27 -7.12 -2.93
C ILE A 76 -23.50 -8.01 -3.93
N PRO A 77 -22.65 -7.46 -4.82
CA PRO A 77 -21.89 -8.23 -5.82
C PRO A 77 -20.73 -9.02 -5.20
N VAL A 78 -21.03 -10.02 -4.37
CA VAL A 78 -20.06 -10.87 -3.68
C VAL A 78 -19.22 -11.72 -4.64
N HIS A 79 -19.72 -11.98 -5.86
CA HIS A 79 -18.96 -12.72 -6.86
C HIS A 79 -17.60 -12.05 -7.16
N SER A 80 -17.55 -10.71 -7.23
CA SER A 80 -16.30 -9.98 -7.44
C SER A 80 -15.29 -10.19 -6.30
N LEU A 81 -15.76 -10.38 -5.07
CA LEU A 81 -14.90 -10.70 -3.92
C LEU A 81 -14.38 -12.15 -3.97
N LEU A 82 -15.13 -13.07 -4.58
CA LEU A 82 -14.70 -14.45 -4.79
C LEU A 82 -13.59 -14.53 -5.84
N LEU A 83 -13.58 -13.65 -6.84
CA LEU A 83 -12.49 -13.55 -7.83
C LEU A 83 -11.15 -13.22 -7.16
N LEU A 84 -11.13 -12.34 -6.15
CA LEU A 84 -9.92 -12.04 -5.38
C LEU A 84 -9.37 -13.28 -4.66
N LEU A 85 -10.26 -14.12 -4.11
CA LEU A 85 -9.85 -15.41 -3.53
C LEU A 85 -9.34 -16.37 -4.60
N LYS A 86 -10.02 -16.45 -5.75
CA LYS A 86 -9.59 -17.27 -6.89
C LYS A 86 -8.16 -16.92 -7.30
N ASP A 87 -7.85 -15.64 -7.48
CA ASP A 87 -6.51 -15.18 -7.85
C ASP A 87 -5.46 -15.53 -6.80
N ARG A 88 -5.78 -15.37 -5.52
CA ARG A 88 -4.89 -15.76 -4.41
C ARG A 88 -4.63 -17.27 -4.39
N LEU A 89 -5.66 -18.09 -4.61
CA LEU A 89 -5.53 -19.55 -4.66
C LEU A 89 -4.74 -20.01 -5.88
N ILE A 90 -4.95 -19.38 -7.04
CA ILE A 90 -4.12 -19.60 -8.24
C ILE A 90 -2.65 -19.36 -7.89
N GLY A 91 -2.32 -18.21 -7.30
CA GLY A 91 -0.95 -17.90 -6.89
C GLY A 91 -0.35 -18.97 -5.97
N ILE A 92 -1.10 -19.43 -4.96
CA ILE A 92 -0.64 -20.46 -4.02
C ILE A 92 -0.40 -21.80 -4.73
N LEU A 93 -1.35 -22.26 -5.55
CA LEU A 93 -1.26 -23.53 -6.25
C LEU A 93 -0.15 -23.53 -7.28
N THR A 94 0.02 -22.43 -8.00
CA THR A 94 1.12 -22.23 -8.96
C THR A 94 2.47 -22.29 -8.26
N GLN A 95 2.65 -21.60 -7.12
CA GLN A 95 3.92 -21.65 -6.35
C GLN A 95 4.19 -23.02 -5.73
N ALA A 96 3.14 -23.70 -5.26
CA ALA A 96 3.21 -25.07 -4.74
C ALA A 96 3.50 -26.11 -5.83
N GLY A 97 3.38 -25.71 -7.09
CA GLY A 97 2.98 -26.60 -8.15
C GLY A 97 3.83 -26.69 -9.39
N GLY A 98 5.03 -26.11 -9.37
CA GLY A 98 6.02 -26.35 -10.41
C GLY A 98 6.20 -27.80 -10.82
N GLU A 99 6.03 -28.73 -9.86
CA GLU A 99 6.13 -30.16 -10.11
C GLU A 99 4.81 -30.83 -10.56
N PHE A 100 3.64 -30.16 -10.51
CA PHE A 100 2.33 -30.78 -10.77
C PHE A 100 2.09 -31.16 -12.23
N CYS A 101 2.81 -30.58 -13.19
CA CYS A 101 2.63 -30.90 -14.61
C CYS A 101 3.55 -32.04 -15.09
N LEU A 102 4.05 -32.86 -14.17
CA LEU A 102 4.93 -33.99 -14.42
C LEU A 102 4.20 -35.30 -14.20
N ASP A 103 3.31 -35.68 -15.13
CA ASP A 103 3.33 -37.03 -15.68
C ASP A 103 2.34 -37.13 -16.84
N GLN A 104 2.87 -37.12 -18.06
CA GLN A 104 2.23 -37.73 -19.22
C GLN A 104 2.79 -39.16 -19.44
N GLY A 105 3.55 -39.69 -18.47
CA GLY A 105 4.06 -41.07 -18.43
C GLY A 105 3.45 -41.83 -17.23
N ASP A 106 3.71 -43.15 -17.16
CA ASP A 106 3.16 -44.14 -16.22
C ASP A 106 3.33 -43.86 -14.68
N GLY A 107 3.58 -42.64 -14.26
CA GLY A 107 3.49 -42.24 -12.85
C GLY A 107 2.05 -41.91 -12.40
N PRO A 108 1.84 -41.73 -11.09
CA PRO A 108 0.51 -41.65 -10.49
C PRO A 108 -0.28 -40.43 -11.01
N ASP A 109 -1.57 -40.66 -11.28
CA ASP A 109 -2.51 -39.69 -11.82
C ASP A 109 -2.85 -38.59 -10.80
N LEU A 110 -2.06 -37.52 -10.84
CA LEU A 110 -2.21 -36.32 -10.01
C LEU A 110 -3.48 -35.50 -10.32
N SER A 111 -4.39 -35.99 -11.17
CA SER A 111 -5.71 -35.38 -11.40
C SER A 111 -6.59 -35.37 -10.14
N SER A 112 -6.24 -36.15 -9.11
CA SER A 112 -6.98 -36.22 -7.85
C SER A 112 -6.41 -35.29 -6.77
N ALA A 113 -7.28 -34.50 -6.14
CA ALA A 113 -6.91 -33.64 -5.01
C ALA A 113 -6.28 -34.40 -3.83
N ASN A 114 -6.48 -35.72 -3.73
CA ASN A 114 -5.90 -36.56 -2.68
C ASN A 114 -4.40 -36.80 -2.88
N GLU A 115 -3.92 -37.05 -4.10
CA GLU A 115 -2.49 -37.29 -4.32
C GLU A 115 -1.64 -36.04 -4.08
N ILE A 116 -2.16 -34.86 -4.43
CA ILE A 116 -1.54 -33.56 -4.12
C ILE A 116 -1.41 -33.36 -2.61
N VAL A 117 -2.44 -33.76 -1.84
CA VAL A 117 -2.40 -33.72 -0.38
C VAL A 117 -1.39 -34.71 0.20
N HIS A 118 -1.25 -35.90 -0.39
CA HIS A 118 -0.23 -36.87 0.01
C HIS A 118 1.20 -36.35 -0.27
N ARG A 119 1.43 -35.72 -1.42
CA ARG A 119 2.75 -35.20 -1.80
C ARG A 119 3.11 -33.89 -1.08
N PHE A 120 2.12 -33.02 -0.87
CA PHE A 120 2.28 -31.71 -0.23
C PHE A 120 1.31 -31.55 0.96
N PRO A 121 1.58 -32.25 2.08
CA PRO A 121 0.68 -32.31 3.23
C PRO A 121 0.38 -30.94 3.85
N LEU A 122 1.24 -29.94 3.66
CA LEU A 122 0.97 -28.57 4.13
C LEU A 122 0.07 -27.74 3.22
N LEU A 123 -0.09 -28.09 1.93
CA LEU A 123 -0.81 -27.26 0.98
C LEU A 123 -2.30 -27.14 1.34
N SER A 124 -2.95 -28.26 1.67
CA SER A 124 -4.36 -28.27 2.06
C SER A 124 -4.65 -27.49 3.35
N PRO A 125 -3.87 -27.64 4.45
CA PRO A 125 -3.97 -26.76 5.62
C PRO A 125 -3.84 -25.26 5.29
N LEU A 126 -2.89 -24.88 4.43
CA LEU A 126 -2.69 -23.48 4.05
C LEU A 126 -3.90 -22.93 3.26
N ILE A 127 -4.38 -23.68 2.27
CA ILE A 127 -5.57 -23.30 1.49
C ILE A 127 -6.82 -23.22 2.39
N LYS A 128 -7.01 -24.18 3.31
CA LYS A 128 -8.10 -24.15 4.30
C LYS A 128 -8.06 -22.87 5.14
N SER A 129 -6.86 -22.45 5.58
CA SER A 129 -6.68 -21.20 6.33
C SER A 129 -7.08 -20.00 5.50
N VAL A 130 -6.58 -19.90 4.26
CA VAL A 130 -6.88 -18.78 3.35
C VAL A 130 -8.38 -18.67 3.05
N VAL A 131 -9.06 -19.80 2.82
CA VAL A 131 -10.52 -19.85 2.59
C VAL A 131 -11.29 -19.38 3.83
N ALA A 132 -10.92 -19.84 5.02
CA ALA A 132 -11.59 -19.47 6.27
C ALA A 132 -11.36 -18.00 6.65
N GLU A 133 -10.14 -17.50 6.43
CA GLU A 133 -9.78 -16.09 6.59
C GLU A 133 -10.56 -15.20 5.63
N TRP A 134 -10.64 -15.54 4.34
CA TRP A 134 -11.44 -14.80 3.37
C TRP A 134 -12.91 -14.71 3.80
N ALA A 135 -13.54 -15.84 4.16
CA ALA A 135 -14.93 -15.83 4.58
C ALA A 135 -15.16 -14.95 5.82
N THR A 136 -14.22 -14.98 6.76
CA THR A 136 -14.25 -14.13 7.97
C THR A 136 -14.09 -12.65 7.61
N ALA A 137 -13.11 -12.31 6.75
CA ALA A 137 -12.83 -10.95 6.33
C ALA A 137 -14.01 -10.32 5.58
N ILE A 138 -14.64 -11.07 4.66
CA ILE A 138 -15.82 -10.60 3.95
C ILE A 138 -17.01 -10.45 4.90
N THR A 139 -17.23 -11.38 5.83
CA THR A 139 -18.28 -11.24 6.86
C THR A 139 -18.11 -9.93 7.64
N ILE A 140 -16.90 -9.63 8.09
CA ILE A 140 -16.57 -8.40 8.84
C ILE A 140 -16.80 -7.15 7.97
N PHE A 141 -16.37 -7.18 6.71
CA PHE A 141 -16.62 -6.09 5.76
C PHE A 141 -18.13 -5.83 5.59
N LEU A 142 -18.94 -6.86 5.37
CA LEU A 142 -20.39 -6.72 5.19
C LEU A 142 -21.07 -6.14 6.44
N GLN A 143 -20.64 -6.57 7.64
CA GLN A 143 -21.12 -6.01 8.90
C GLN A 143 -20.77 -4.52 9.03
N ARG A 144 -19.54 -4.13 8.68
CA ARG A 144 -19.07 -2.74 8.73
C ARG A 144 -19.77 -1.86 7.70
N LEU A 145 -19.97 -2.36 6.47
CA LEU A 145 -20.73 -1.67 5.43
C LEU A 145 -22.14 -1.32 5.89
N HIS A 146 -22.85 -2.26 6.52
CA HIS A 146 -24.19 -2.02 7.04
C HIS A 146 -24.21 -1.07 8.24
N ARG A 147 -23.23 -1.20 9.15
CA ARG A 147 -23.11 -0.33 10.32
C ARG A 147 -22.86 1.12 9.92
N ASP A 148 -22.00 1.33 8.94
CA ASP A 148 -21.47 2.66 8.64
C ASP A 148 -22.28 3.41 7.58
N LYS A 149 -23.29 2.75 6.98
CA LYS A 149 -24.03 3.31 5.85
C LYS A 149 -24.60 4.71 6.11
N GLN A 150 -25.22 4.91 7.28
CA GLN A 150 -25.82 6.20 7.63
C GLN A 150 -24.73 7.25 7.79
N TRP A 151 -23.61 6.85 8.37
CA TRP A 151 -22.53 7.77 8.63
C TRP A 151 -21.83 8.25 7.35
N ILE A 152 -21.65 7.35 6.38
CA ILE A 152 -21.18 7.74 5.04
C ILE A 152 -22.23 8.62 4.36
N ALA A 153 -23.52 8.26 4.40
CA ALA A 153 -24.61 9.06 3.82
C ALA A 153 -24.65 10.49 4.38
N ASP A 154 -24.53 10.65 5.69
CA ASP A 154 -24.48 11.95 6.37
C ASP A 154 -23.29 12.79 5.88
N GLY A 155 -22.11 12.15 5.72
CA GLY A 155 -20.92 12.82 5.17
C GLY A 155 -21.01 13.19 3.69
N LEU A 156 -21.92 12.55 2.95
CA LEU A 156 -22.27 12.92 1.57
C LEU A 156 -23.45 13.88 1.50
N GLN A 157 -24.08 14.21 2.63
CA GLN A 157 -25.28 15.04 2.69
C GLN A 157 -26.44 14.47 1.86
N ILE A 158 -26.57 13.14 1.84
CA ILE A 158 -27.68 12.41 1.20
C ILE A 158 -28.49 11.66 2.28
N ALA A 159 -29.77 11.39 1.99
CA ALA A 159 -30.65 10.75 2.96
C ALA A 159 -30.25 9.30 3.29
N ASP A 160 -29.84 8.55 2.27
CA ASP A 160 -29.33 7.18 2.40
C ASP A 160 -28.36 6.87 1.25
N LEU A 161 -27.45 5.93 1.48
CA LEU A 161 -26.60 5.39 0.41
C LEU A 161 -27.46 4.58 -0.56
N PRO A 162 -27.23 4.68 -1.88
CA PRO A 162 -27.89 3.81 -2.85
C PRO A 162 -27.31 2.39 -2.82
N PRO A 163 -27.91 1.43 -3.56
CA PRO A 163 -27.36 0.09 -3.73
C PRO A 163 -25.89 0.08 -4.18
N VAL A 164 -25.16 -0.95 -3.74
CA VAL A 164 -23.78 -1.19 -4.19
C VAL A 164 -23.81 -1.68 -5.63
N GLU A 165 -23.17 -0.94 -6.53
CA GLU A 165 -23.08 -1.26 -7.95
C GLU A 165 -21.91 -2.22 -8.22
N THR A 166 -20.73 -1.89 -7.70
CA THR A 166 -19.53 -2.72 -7.85
C THR A 166 -18.72 -2.76 -6.56
N ILE A 167 -18.05 -3.91 -6.36
CA ILE A 167 -16.99 -4.06 -5.38
C ILE A 167 -15.79 -4.67 -6.09
N SER A 168 -14.62 -4.09 -5.89
CA SER A 168 -13.35 -4.63 -6.38
C SER A 168 -12.27 -4.56 -5.30
N GLY A 169 -11.31 -5.48 -5.38
CA GLY A 169 -10.08 -5.36 -4.60
C GLY A 169 -9.19 -4.31 -5.22
N THR A 170 -8.40 -3.62 -4.40
CA THR A 170 -7.31 -2.79 -4.91
C THR A 170 -6.03 -3.63 -5.02
N ALA A 171 -5.03 -3.08 -5.72
CA ALA A 171 -3.66 -3.58 -5.73
C ALA A 171 -2.94 -3.49 -4.35
N SER A 172 -3.68 -3.42 -3.24
CA SER A 172 -3.11 -3.48 -1.88
C SER A 172 -2.81 -4.91 -1.48
N ASP A 173 -1.71 -5.10 -0.76
CA ASP A 173 -1.37 -6.39 -0.16
C ASP A 173 -2.48 -6.89 0.77
N ALA A 174 -2.69 -8.19 0.80
CA ALA A 174 -3.57 -8.80 1.80
C ALA A 174 -2.99 -8.57 3.20
N HIS A 175 -3.76 -7.89 4.04
CA HIS A 175 -3.49 -7.74 5.46
C HIS A 175 -3.71 -9.06 6.22
N ALA A 176 -3.29 -9.08 7.48
CA ALA A 176 -3.48 -10.21 8.36
C ALA A 176 -4.94 -10.68 8.40
N GLY A 177 -5.16 -11.99 8.35
CA GLY A 177 -6.50 -12.59 8.44
C GLY A 177 -7.34 -12.51 7.17
N GLY A 178 -6.73 -12.26 6.00
CA GLY A 178 -7.42 -12.26 4.71
C GLY A 178 -8.15 -10.95 4.37
N HIS A 179 -7.95 -9.91 5.17
CA HIS A 179 -8.47 -8.57 4.91
C HIS A 179 -7.68 -7.89 3.78
N CYS A 180 -8.36 -7.13 2.92
CA CYS A 180 -7.74 -6.28 1.90
C CYS A 180 -8.51 -4.95 1.79
N VAL A 181 -7.89 -3.95 1.16
CA VAL A 181 -8.59 -2.72 0.81
C VAL A 181 -9.58 -3.02 -0.32
N LEU A 182 -10.82 -2.58 -0.15
CA LEU A 182 -11.90 -2.78 -1.12
C LEU A 182 -12.38 -1.44 -1.64
N ARG A 183 -12.52 -1.31 -2.96
CA ARG A 183 -13.23 -0.21 -3.60
C ARG A 183 -14.70 -0.60 -3.74
N VAL A 184 -15.59 0.26 -3.25
CA VAL A 184 -17.05 0.07 -3.24
C VAL A 184 -17.67 1.26 -3.95
N CYS A 185 -18.36 1.01 -5.06
CA CYS A 185 -19.08 2.05 -5.80
C CYS A 185 -20.58 1.91 -5.57
N PHE A 186 -21.20 3.03 -5.21
CA PHE A 186 -22.63 3.12 -5.00
C PHE A 186 -23.29 3.77 -6.21
N ARG A 187 -24.43 3.24 -6.64
CA ARG A 187 -25.11 3.70 -7.85
C ARG A 187 -25.45 5.19 -7.77
N GLY A 188 -24.76 6.02 -8.55
CA GLY A 188 -24.99 7.47 -8.58
C GLY A 188 -24.49 8.23 -7.34
N ALA A 189 -23.72 7.60 -6.44
CA ALA A 189 -23.16 8.24 -5.24
C ALA A 189 -21.63 8.08 -5.12
N GLY A 190 -20.96 7.73 -6.23
CA GLY A 190 -19.51 7.66 -6.31
C GLY A 190 -18.89 6.44 -5.63
N CYS A 191 -17.56 6.46 -5.49
CA CYS A 191 -16.78 5.32 -5.00
C CYS A 191 -16.00 5.63 -3.73
N PHE A 192 -15.88 4.62 -2.86
CA PHE A 192 -15.19 4.69 -1.57
C PHE A 192 -14.26 3.51 -1.39
N TYR A 193 -13.17 3.72 -0.66
CA TYR A 193 -12.20 2.70 -0.29
C TYR A 193 -12.42 2.30 1.16
N TYR A 194 -12.89 1.08 1.38
CA TYR A 194 -12.86 0.42 2.68
C TYR A 194 -11.44 -0.04 3.01
N LYS A 195 -10.87 0.49 4.09
CA LYS A 195 -9.55 0.10 4.59
C LYS A 195 -9.73 -0.67 5.89
N PRO A 196 -9.41 -1.98 5.95
CA PRO A 196 -9.60 -2.82 7.14
C PRO A 196 -8.51 -2.61 8.20
N ARG A 197 -8.08 -1.36 8.37
CA ARG A 197 -7.03 -0.91 9.29
C ARG A 197 -7.32 0.53 9.73
N PRO A 198 -6.78 0.98 10.87
CA PRO A 198 -6.85 2.38 11.26
C PRO A 198 -6.50 3.32 10.10
N VAL A 199 -7.31 4.37 9.91
CA VAL A 199 -7.07 5.44 8.91
C VAL A 199 -6.79 6.79 9.59
N THR A 200 -6.25 6.73 10.81
CA THR A 200 -5.89 7.93 11.59
C THR A 200 -4.84 8.78 10.89
N GLY A 201 -3.92 8.17 10.14
CA GLY A 201 -2.94 8.90 9.34
C GLY A 201 -3.59 9.71 8.22
N GLU A 202 -4.52 9.10 7.47
CA GLU A 202 -5.30 9.81 6.44
C GLU A 202 -6.19 10.90 7.06
N TRP A 203 -6.77 10.64 8.23
CA TRP A 203 -7.56 11.64 8.95
C TRP A 203 -6.71 12.85 9.39
N LEU A 204 -5.51 12.60 9.93
CA LEU A 204 -4.56 13.66 10.32
C LEU A 204 -4.08 14.44 9.09
N TRP A 205 -3.79 13.76 7.99
CA TRP A 205 -3.41 14.38 6.72
C TRP A 205 -4.53 15.27 6.19
N HIS A 206 -5.76 14.76 6.15
CA HIS A 206 -6.94 15.52 5.72
C HIS A 206 -7.13 16.79 6.57
N GLY A 207 -7.10 16.67 7.90
CA GLY A 207 -7.26 17.82 8.80
C GLY A 207 -6.15 18.86 8.69
N LEU A 208 -4.91 18.44 8.38
CA LEU A 208 -3.83 19.37 8.07
C LEU A 208 -4.13 20.16 6.80
N LEU A 209 -4.55 19.48 5.72
CA LEU A 209 -4.86 20.13 4.45
C LEU A 209 -6.07 21.07 4.55
N GLU A 210 -7.10 20.70 5.32
CA GLU A 210 -8.21 21.61 5.61
C GLU A 210 -7.76 22.85 6.38
N GLY A 211 -6.90 22.69 7.40
CA GLY A 211 -6.33 23.80 8.15
C GLY A 211 -5.52 24.77 7.27
N MET A 212 -4.75 24.23 6.32
CA MET A 212 -4.02 25.02 5.32
C MET A 212 -4.98 25.79 4.41
N ALA A 213 -6.00 25.11 3.87
CA ALA A 213 -6.97 25.71 2.96
C ALA A 213 -7.87 26.77 3.62
N LEU A 214 -8.08 26.70 4.95
CA LEU A 214 -8.79 27.74 5.70
C LEU A 214 -7.97 29.02 5.85
N LEU A 215 -6.65 28.90 5.96
CA LEU A 215 -5.75 30.06 6.04
C LEU A 215 -5.43 30.63 4.66
N GLU A 216 -5.33 29.78 3.65
CA GLU A 216 -4.98 30.15 2.29
C GLU A 216 -5.75 29.30 1.27
N PRO A 217 -6.95 29.77 0.86
CA PRO A 217 -7.77 29.07 -0.13
C PRO A 217 -7.06 28.87 -1.47
N GLU A 218 -6.11 29.75 -1.82
CA GLU A 218 -5.33 29.65 -3.05
C GLU A 218 -4.35 28.47 -3.06
N LEU A 219 -3.91 27.96 -1.89
CA LEU A 219 -3.06 26.76 -1.76
C LEU A 219 -3.86 25.51 -1.35
N ARG A 220 -5.10 25.37 -1.81
CA ARG A 220 -5.91 24.19 -1.51
C ARG A 220 -5.38 22.94 -2.21
N LEU A 221 -4.71 22.07 -1.45
CA LEU A 221 -4.32 20.76 -1.94
C LEU A 221 -5.50 19.77 -1.94
N PRO A 222 -5.59 18.88 -2.93
CA PRO A 222 -6.64 17.88 -2.99
C PRO A 222 -6.40 16.76 -1.95
N ALA A 223 -7.48 16.26 -1.32
CA ALA A 223 -7.42 15.28 -0.24
C ALA A 223 -8.65 14.37 -0.27
N ALA A 224 -8.46 13.06 -0.05
CA ALA A 224 -9.57 12.17 0.23
C ALA A 224 -10.23 12.57 1.56
N ARG A 225 -11.56 12.62 1.59
CA ARG A 225 -12.30 12.65 2.86
C ARG A 225 -12.26 11.27 3.51
N VAL A 226 -12.29 11.25 4.84
CA VAL A 226 -12.06 10.04 5.63
C VAL A 226 -13.16 9.87 6.69
N TRP A 227 -13.70 8.66 6.79
CA TRP A 227 -14.67 8.25 7.80
C TRP A 227 -14.10 7.08 8.61
N THR A 228 -13.81 7.29 9.89
CA THR A 228 -13.43 6.22 10.85
C THR A 228 -13.99 6.41 12.27
N ASP A 229 -14.59 5.38 12.87
CA ASP A 229 -15.18 5.48 14.20
C ASP A 229 -14.13 5.98 15.18
N VAL A 230 -14.27 7.24 15.62
CA VAL A 230 -13.28 7.92 16.45
C VAL A 230 -13.14 7.32 17.85
N SER A 231 -14.04 6.41 18.24
CA SER A 231 -13.92 5.70 19.51
C SER A 231 -13.06 4.43 19.41
N ARG A 232 -12.91 3.86 18.20
CA ARG A 232 -12.27 2.54 18.00
C ARG A 232 -11.08 2.59 17.06
N PHE A 233 -11.14 3.43 16.02
CA PHE A 233 -10.12 3.61 14.98
C PHE A 233 -9.55 2.29 14.45
N ASP A 234 -10.33 1.21 14.40
CA ASP A 234 -9.86 -0.13 14.01
C ASP A 234 -9.89 -0.37 12.49
N TYR A 235 -10.66 0.46 11.76
CA TYR A 235 -10.78 0.48 10.30
C TYR A 235 -11.33 1.85 9.84
N GLY A 236 -11.44 2.09 8.54
CA GLY A 236 -12.19 3.23 8.04
C GLY A 236 -12.45 3.23 6.54
N TRP A 237 -13.03 4.32 6.06
CA TRP A 237 -13.39 4.57 4.68
C TRP A 237 -12.71 5.83 4.19
N ALA A 238 -12.29 5.85 2.93
CA ALA A 238 -11.79 7.03 2.25
C ALA A 238 -12.58 7.25 0.95
N GLU A 239 -12.86 8.51 0.62
CA GLU A 239 -13.47 8.85 -0.67
C GLU A 239 -12.52 8.53 -1.83
N SER A 240 -13.08 8.20 -3.00
CA SER A 240 -12.29 8.23 -4.23
C SER A 240 -11.82 9.65 -4.55
N VAL A 241 -10.56 9.75 -4.97
CA VAL A 241 -9.89 11.02 -5.29
C VAL A 241 -9.92 11.32 -6.78
N PHE A 242 -10.45 10.40 -7.59
CA PHE A 242 -10.72 10.61 -9.00
C PHE A 242 -11.95 11.52 -9.12
N PRO A 243 -11.82 12.73 -9.69
CA PRO A 243 -12.92 13.70 -9.75
C PRO A 243 -14.19 13.15 -10.40
N GLU A 244 -14.05 12.32 -11.44
CA GLU A 244 -15.15 11.64 -12.12
C GLU A 244 -15.88 10.60 -11.26
N GLU A 245 -15.29 10.17 -10.15
CA GLU A 245 -15.83 9.20 -9.21
C GLU A 245 -16.27 9.82 -7.88
N SER A 246 -15.92 11.09 -7.64
CA SER A 246 -16.31 11.80 -6.43
C SER A 246 -17.73 12.34 -6.57
N PRO A 247 -18.66 11.96 -5.65
CA PRO A 247 -20.03 12.46 -5.70
C PRO A 247 -20.14 13.96 -5.41
N LEU A 248 -19.10 14.58 -4.82
CA LEU A 248 -19.09 16.01 -4.51
C LEU A 248 -18.30 16.86 -5.52
N ALA A 249 -17.52 16.23 -6.41
CA ALA A 249 -16.84 16.95 -7.49
C ALA A 249 -17.83 17.54 -8.52
N SER A 250 -19.03 16.97 -8.64
CA SER A 250 -20.09 17.44 -9.55
C SER A 250 -20.66 18.83 -9.19
N ASN A 251 -20.43 19.35 -7.98
CA ASN A 251 -21.02 20.61 -7.53
C ASN A 251 -20.12 21.83 -7.78
N SER A 252 -18.91 21.66 -8.32
CA SER A 252 -18.08 22.78 -8.75
C SER A 252 -18.41 23.20 -10.19
N ASN A 253 -19.59 23.80 -10.39
CA ASN A 253 -19.95 24.56 -11.61
C ASN A 253 -19.20 25.92 -11.68
N GLY A 254 -17.89 25.89 -11.41
CA GLY A 254 -17.00 27.04 -11.52
C GLY A 254 -15.94 26.77 -12.57
N ARG A 255 -15.97 27.54 -13.66
CA ARG A 255 -14.92 27.56 -14.69
C ARG A 255 -13.53 27.66 -14.05
N ALA A 256 -12.59 26.93 -14.66
CA ALA A 256 -11.13 27.01 -14.69
C ALA A 256 -10.44 28.38 -14.41
N ALA A 257 -10.68 29.01 -13.26
CA ALA A 257 -9.91 30.14 -12.75
C ALA A 257 -9.24 29.69 -11.44
N GLY A 258 -7.90 29.74 -11.37
CA GLY A 258 -7.14 29.44 -10.15
C GLY A 258 -6.63 27.99 -10.00
N ARG A 259 -6.40 27.23 -11.08
CA ARG A 259 -5.66 25.97 -10.95
C ARG A 259 -4.22 26.29 -10.54
N LEU A 260 -3.84 25.91 -9.33
CA LEU A 260 -2.43 25.86 -8.91
C LEU A 260 -1.63 25.07 -9.96
N ASP A 261 -0.45 25.58 -10.29
CA ASP A 261 0.52 24.79 -11.03
C ASP A 261 0.77 23.48 -10.27
N TYR A 262 0.75 22.33 -10.98
CA TYR A 262 0.88 21.02 -10.35
C TYR A 262 2.17 20.89 -9.54
N TRP A 263 3.27 21.43 -10.07
CA TRP A 263 4.58 21.34 -9.42
C TRP A 263 4.71 22.29 -8.23
N HIS A 264 4.00 23.42 -8.27
CA HIS A 264 3.77 24.23 -7.07
C HIS A 264 2.98 23.45 -6.00
N ALA A 265 1.87 22.78 -6.36
CA ALA A 265 1.13 21.93 -5.42
C ALA A 265 1.99 20.76 -4.90
N ALA A 266 2.84 20.17 -5.74
CA ALA A 266 3.78 19.11 -5.37
C ALA A 266 4.85 19.62 -4.38
N GLY A 267 5.40 20.82 -4.60
CA GLY A 267 6.29 21.48 -3.66
C GLY A 267 5.65 21.70 -2.29
N ALA A 268 4.39 22.15 -2.28
CA ALA A 268 3.62 22.31 -1.06
C ALA A 268 3.40 20.96 -0.34
N MET A 269 3.00 19.92 -1.06
CA MET A 269 2.85 18.57 -0.50
C MET A 269 4.16 18.04 0.09
N LEU A 270 5.31 18.22 -0.59
CA LEU A 270 6.61 17.80 -0.09
C LEU A 270 6.93 18.45 1.26
N CYS A 271 6.69 19.76 1.38
CA CYS A 271 6.88 20.48 2.63
C CYS A 271 6.05 19.88 3.77
N LEU A 272 4.77 19.63 3.52
CA LEU A 272 3.85 19.08 4.52
C LEU A 272 4.22 17.64 4.88
N ALA A 273 4.53 16.79 3.91
CA ALA A 273 4.96 15.41 4.12
C ALA A 273 6.25 15.35 4.95
N GLN A 274 7.23 16.20 4.62
CA GLN A 274 8.48 16.29 5.37
C GLN A 274 8.23 16.67 6.84
N HIS A 275 7.48 17.76 7.10
CA HIS A 275 7.30 18.28 8.45
C HIS A 275 6.33 17.47 9.31
N THR A 276 5.46 16.69 8.69
CA THR A 276 4.64 15.67 9.36
C THR A 276 5.32 14.31 9.44
N ARG A 277 6.53 14.18 8.89
CA ARG A 277 7.29 12.93 8.87
C ARG A 277 6.51 11.79 8.21
N GLN A 278 5.67 12.14 7.24
CA GLN A 278 5.01 11.19 6.37
C GLN A 278 6.08 10.55 5.48
N THR A 279 6.16 9.23 5.52
CA THR A 279 7.03 8.46 4.64
C THR A 279 6.21 7.58 3.72
N ASP A 280 6.88 6.82 2.86
CA ASP A 280 6.26 5.79 2.02
C ASP A 280 5.28 6.33 0.97
N LEU A 281 5.44 7.59 0.54
CA LEU A 281 4.68 8.21 -0.56
C LEU A 281 5.33 7.91 -1.92
N HIS A 282 5.68 6.65 -2.15
CA HIS A 282 6.24 6.17 -3.41
C HIS A 282 5.13 5.93 -4.45
N LEU A 283 5.53 5.49 -5.65
CA LEU A 283 4.62 5.14 -6.73
C LEU A 283 3.51 4.20 -6.22
N GLY A 284 2.25 4.58 -6.39
CA GLY A 284 1.10 3.81 -5.89
C GLY A 284 0.33 4.50 -4.76
N ASN A 285 1.02 5.31 -3.95
CA ASN A 285 0.45 5.99 -2.79
C ASN A 285 0.11 7.47 -3.04
N ILE A 286 0.40 7.96 -4.25
CA ILE A 286 0.02 9.27 -4.76
C ILE A 286 -0.78 9.09 -6.06
N ILE A 287 -1.67 10.02 -6.39
CA ILE A 287 -2.29 10.16 -7.70
C ILE A 287 -2.13 11.61 -8.17
N ALA A 288 -1.74 11.82 -9.42
CA ALA A 288 -1.75 13.13 -10.05
C ALA A 288 -3.17 13.51 -10.47
N THR A 289 -3.65 14.66 -10.02
CA THR A 289 -4.93 15.23 -10.44
C THR A 289 -4.74 16.61 -11.06
N ALA A 290 -5.79 17.11 -11.72
CA ALA A 290 -5.78 18.46 -12.29
C ALA A 290 -5.57 19.58 -11.24
N SER A 291 -5.75 19.28 -9.95
CA SER A 291 -5.59 20.22 -8.83
C SER A 291 -4.30 20.01 -8.04
N GLY A 292 -3.43 19.09 -8.47
CA GLY A 292 -2.21 18.73 -7.76
C GLY A 292 -2.14 17.25 -7.39
N PRO A 293 -1.04 16.80 -6.76
CA PRO A 293 -0.94 15.43 -6.26
C PRO A 293 -1.89 15.19 -5.09
N VAL A 294 -2.42 13.97 -4.97
CA VAL A 294 -3.26 13.51 -3.86
C VAL A 294 -2.62 12.32 -3.18
N VAL A 295 -2.53 12.35 -1.86
CA VAL A 295 -2.13 11.18 -1.06
C VAL A 295 -3.30 10.22 -0.92
N THR A 296 -3.13 8.98 -1.37
CA THR A 296 -4.14 7.91 -1.24
C THR A 296 -3.91 7.06 0.00
N ASP A 297 -2.67 6.94 0.46
CA ASP A 297 -2.29 6.23 1.67
C ASP A 297 -1.34 7.07 2.54
N ALA A 298 -1.80 7.38 3.76
CA ALA A 298 -1.03 8.11 4.77
C ALA A 298 -0.82 7.27 6.03
N GLU A 299 -0.78 5.94 5.94
CA GLU A 299 -0.63 5.08 7.13
C GLU A 299 0.75 5.19 7.81
N CYS A 300 1.75 5.74 7.11
CA CYS A 300 3.09 6.04 7.60
C CYS A 300 3.26 7.51 8.06
N PHE A 301 2.15 8.20 8.37
CA PHE A 301 2.17 9.54 8.95
C PHE A 301 2.96 9.55 10.27
N ALA A 302 3.67 10.62 10.61
CA ALA A 302 4.44 10.73 11.87
C ALA A 302 5.47 9.60 12.12
N THR A 303 6.11 9.08 11.07
CA THR A 303 7.11 8.00 11.23
C THR A 303 8.30 8.48 12.08
N PRO A 304 8.61 7.81 13.20
CA PRO A 304 9.64 8.30 14.12
C PRO A 304 11.07 8.11 13.59
N SER A 305 12.01 8.75 14.26
CA SER A 305 13.43 8.42 14.11
C SER A 305 13.77 7.23 14.98
N LEU A 306 14.55 6.30 14.42
CA LEU A 306 14.98 5.11 15.14
C LEU A 306 16.20 5.42 16.00
N ASN A 307 16.38 4.67 17.09
CA ASN A 307 17.55 4.77 17.95
C ASN A 307 18.76 4.07 17.31
N VAL A 308 19.34 4.70 16.28
CA VAL A 308 20.54 4.21 15.59
C VAL A 308 21.69 5.18 15.87
N ARG A 309 22.77 4.67 16.48
CA ARG A 309 23.99 5.46 16.71
C ARG A 309 24.68 5.75 15.39
N THR A 310 24.95 7.02 15.09
CA THR A 310 25.77 7.44 13.96
C THR A 310 26.97 8.25 14.46
N ASP A 311 28.18 7.73 14.20
CA ASP A 311 29.46 8.27 14.72
C ASP A 311 30.13 9.27 13.75
N VAL A 312 29.38 10.18 13.11
CA VAL A 312 29.99 11.15 12.19
C VAL A 312 29.90 12.57 12.73
N ALA A 313 31.05 13.13 13.12
CA ALA A 313 31.20 14.52 13.52
C ALA A 313 31.14 15.45 12.30
N LEU A 314 30.07 16.24 12.20
CA LEU A 314 29.85 17.23 11.15
C LEU A 314 29.53 18.60 11.80
N SER A 315 29.84 19.70 11.13
CA SER A 315 29.43 21.03 11.62
C SER A 315 27.91 21.12 11.72
N VAL A 316 27.40 21.92 12.67
CA VAL A 316 25.96 22.00 12.99
C VAL A 316 25.10 22.34 11.76
N GLU A 317 25.54 23.30 10.95
CA GLU A 317 24.82 23.73 9.73
C GLU A 317 24.81 22.63 8.65
N LYS A 318 25.97 22.02 8.36
CA LYS A 318 26.05 20.89 7.41
C LYS A 318 25.23 19.70 7.91
N ALA A 319 25.10 19.53 9.22
CA ALA A 319 24.23 18.52 9.82
C ALA A 319 22.75 18.85 9.63
N ALA A 320 22.33 20.09 9.83
CA ALA A 320 20.96 20.51 9.60
C ALA A 320 20.51 20.31 8.14
N ILE A 321 21.32 20.75 7.17
CA ILE A 321 21.00 20.57 5.73
C ILE A 321 20.94 19.09 5.38
N ARG A 322 21.90 18.27 5.82
CA ARG A 322 21.90 16.82 5.55
C ARG A 322 20.67 16.13 6.15
N ASN A 323 20.30 16.48 7.39
CA ASN A 323 19.11 15.91 8.03
C ASN A 323 17.83 16.32 7.29
N ALA A 324 17.77 17.55 6.77
CA ALA A 324 16.66 18.01 5.93
C ALA A 324 16.60 17.25 4.59
N VAL A 325 17.74 17.04 3.92
CA VAL A 325 17.83 16.20 2.71
C VAL A 325 17.30 14.80 2.99
N GLU A 326 17.77 14.15 4.07
CA GLU A 326 17.33 12.81 4.45
C GLU A 326 15.81 12.80 4.74
N SER A 327 15.29 13.80 5.45
CA SER A 327 13.86 13.92 5.73
C SER A 327 13.02 14.09 4.46
N MET A 328 13.49 14.85 3.47
CA MET A 328 12.80 15.03 2.19
C MET A 328 12.81 13.74 1.36
N VAL A 329 13.96 13.08 1.26
CA VAL A 329 14.09 11.81 0.54
C VAL A 329 13.26 10.70 1.18
N ARG A 330 13.21 10.64 2.52
CA ARG A 330 12.41 9.67 3.27
C ARG A 330 10.90 9.79 3.04
N THR A 331 10.41 10.93 2.53
CA THR A 331 8.99 11.04 2.15
C THR A 331 8.62 10.04 1.07
N GLY A 332 9.56 9.68 0.19
CA GLY A 332 9.33 8.88 -1.00
C GLY A 332 8.87 9.69 -2.21
N LEU A 333 8.69 11.01 -2.09
CA LEU A 333 8.17 11.87 -3.17
C LEU A 333 9.23 12.27 -4.19
N LEU A 334 10.47 12.48 -3.76
CA LEU A 334 11.58 12.89 -4.62
C LEU A 334 12.33 11.68 -5.18
N PRO A 335 12.99 11.81 -6.34
CA PRO A 335 13.85 10.77 -6.87
C PRO A 335 14.95 10.47 -5.86
N ASN A 336 15.28 9.20 -5.72
CA ASN A 336 16.41 8.76 -4.90
C ASN A 336 17.34 7.92 -5.77
N ARG A 337 18.57 7.72 -5.28
CA ARG A 337 19.58 6.92 -5.98
C ARG A 337 19.01 5.56 -6.37
N SER A 338 19.11 5.23 -7.65
CA SER A 338 18.90 3.86 -8.12
C SER A 338 19.91 2.97 -7.40
N VAL A 339 19.41 2.04 -6.59
CA VAL A 339 20.24 1.00 -5.98
C VAL A 339 20.10 -0.24 -6.83
N ASN A 340 21.21 -0.80 -7.31
CA ASN A 340 21.25 -2.12 -7.94
C ASN A 340 20.28 -2.30 -9.13
N GLY A 341 20.12 -1.29 -10.00
CA GLY A 341 19.29 -1.40 -11.20
C GLY A 341 17.77 -1.34 -10.96
N TRP A 342 17.36 -0.79 -9.81
CA TRP A 342 15.98 -0.41 -9.55
C TRP A 342 15.62 0.91 -10.26
N PRO A 343 14.46 1.00 -10.93
CA PRO A 343 14.00 2.26 -11.48
C PRO A 343 13.61 3.24 -10.37
N ASP A 344 13.49 4.53 -10.71
CA ASP A 344 12.91 5.50 -9.79
C ASP A 344 11.46 5.14 -9.49
N VAL A 345 11.16 4.96 -8.20
CA VAL A 345 9.82 4.66 -7.68
C VAL A 345 9.26 5.84 -6.89
N SER A 346 9.85 7.03 -7.02
CA SER A 346 9.39 8.23 -6.32
C SER A 346 7.96 8.61 -6.67
N GLY A 347 7.23 9.16 -5.71
CA GLY A 347 5.83 9.55 -5.89
C GLY A 347 5.62 10.59 -6.98
N PHE A 348 6.57 11.52 -7.19
CA PHE A 348 6.42 12.59 -8.18
C PHE A 348 7.06 12.30 -9.55
N PHE A 349 8.06 11.43 -9.63
CA PHE A 349 8.83 11.24 -10.87
C PHE A 349 8.99 9.77 -11.28
N GLY A 350 8.58 8.84 -10.42
CA GLY A 350 8.55 7.43 -10.73
C GLY A 350 7.67 7.14 -11.94
N ARG A 351 8.15 6.25 -12.79
CA ARG A 351 7.57 6.00 -14.11
C ARG A 351 7.79 4.56 -14.54
N ALA A 352 6.94 4.09 -15.45
CA ALA A 352 7.16 2.79 -16.09
C ALA A 352 8.58 2.71 -16.68
N ALA A 353 9.32 1.68 -16.29
CA ALA A 353 10.71 1.48 -16.68
C ALA A 353 11.09 0.01 -16.49
N ALA A 354 12.02 -0.47 -17.30
CA ALA A 354 12.63 -1.77 -17.06
C ALA A 354 13.37 -1.77 -15.71
N ALA A 355 13.29 -2.87 -14.97
CA ALA A 355 13.95 -3.07 -13.69
C ALA A 355 14.86 -4.30 -13.77
N PRO A 356 15.96 -4.26 -14.55
CA PRO A 356 16.82 -5.42 -14.82
C PRO A 356 17.55 -5.94 -13.57
N GLY A 357 17.63 -5.12 -12.52
CA GLY A 357 18.16 -5.51 -11.21
C GLY A 357 17.16 -6.31 -10.36
N VAL A 358 15.89 -6.37 -10.76
CA VAL A 358 14.82 -7.02 -10.02
C VAL A 358 14.37 -8.27 -10.75
N LYS A 359 14.61 -9.41 -10.12
CA LYS A 359 14.18 -10.71 -10.63
C LYS A 359 12.90 -11.15 -9.94
N LEU A 360 11.83 -11.29 -10.71
CA LEU A 360 10.57 -11.88 -10.25
C LEU A 360 10.53 -13.36 -10.64
N PRO A 361 10.02 -14.23 -9.76
CA PRO A 361 9.94 -15.66 -10.06
C PRO A 361 8.79 -15.89 -11.05
N LYS A 362 9.10 -16.34 -12.27
CA LYS A 362 8.14 -16.72 -13.30
C LYS A 362 8.15 -18.22 -13.50
N TRP A 363 6.99 -18.84 -13.60
CA TRP A 363 6.92 -20.22 -14.05
C TRP A 363 6.97 -20.28 -15.57
N GLU A 364 7.91 -21.04 -16.11
CA GLU A 364 8.02 -21.31 -17.55
C GLU A 364 7.95 -22.82 -17.80
N ILE A 365 7.29 -23.20 -18.89
CA ILE A 365 7.24 -24.58 -19.38
C ILE A 365 8.54 -24.83 -20.17
N ALA A 366 9.37 -25.74 -19.70
CA ALA A 366 10.55 -26.21 -20.41
C ALA A 366 10.16 -27.16 -21.56
N SER A 367 11.09 -27.41 -22.47
CA SER A 367 10.87 -28.24 -23.68
C SER A 367 10.49 -29.69 -23.36
N ASP A 368 10.75 -30.15 -22.15
CA ASP A 368 10.36 -31.45 -21.60
C ASP A 368 8.97 -31.44 -20.93
N GLY A 369 8.20 -30.34 -21.10
CA GLY A 369 6.86 -30.17 -20.54
C GLY A 369 6.84 -29.79 -19.06
N ARG A 370 8.01 -29.65 -18.44
CA ARG A 370 8.15 -29.39 -17.00
C ARG A 370 8.07 -27.90 -16.69
N TYR A 371 7.29 -27.52 -15.69
CA TYR A 371 7.31 -26.15 -15.19
C TYR A 371 8.53 -25.94 -14.31
N HIS A 372 9.31 -24.91 -14.63
CA HIS A 372 10.46 -24.50 -13.83
C HIS A 372 10.25 -23.07 -13.36
N LEU A 373 10.61 -22.81 -12.10
CA LEU A 373 10.64 -21.46 -11.57
C LEU A 373 11.89 -20.77 -12.13
N THR A 374 11.71 -19.98 -13.17
CA THR A 374 12.74 -19.13 -13.72
C THR A 374 12.67 -17.75 -13.09
N SER A 375 13.75 -16.98 -13.25
CA SER A 375 13.82 -15.60 -12.80
C SER A 375 13.74 -14.70 -14.02
N ILE A 376 12.66 -13.93 -14.14
CA ILE A 376 12.49 -12.95 -15.21
C ILE A 376 12.77 -11.55 -14.68
N ASP A 377 13.27 -10.67 -15.56
CA ASP A 377 13.36 -9.25 -15.26
C ASP A 377 11.99 -8.67 -14.95
N ALA A 378 11.95 -7.75 -14.00
CA ALA A 378 10.76 -6.98 -13.71
C ALA A 378 10.71 -5.73 -14.59
N GLU A 379 9.52 -5.16 -14.70
CA GLU A 379 9.30 -3.80 -15.16
C GLU A 379 8.36 -3.08 -14.19
N LEU A 380 8.63 -1.80 -13.94
CA LEU A 380 7.74 -0.92 -13.22
C LEU A 380 6.51 -0.64 -14.09
N VAL A 381 5.33 -0.83 -13.51
CA VAL A 381 4.05 -0.55 -14.14
C VAL A 381 3.82 0.95 -14.13
N ASP A 382 3.21 1.46 -15.20
CA ASP A 382 2.80 2.85 -15.27
C ASP A 382 1.73 3.15 -14.21
N HIS A 383 1.85 4.29 -13.54
CA HIS A 383 0.90 4.72 -12.52
C HIS A 383 0.53 6.18 -12.80
N PRO A 384 -0.73 6.60 -12.59
CA PRO A 384 -1.19 7.98 -12.86
C PRO A 384 -0.61 9.03 -11.89
N ASN A 385 0.70 9.12 -11.74
CA ASN A 385 1.39 9.91 -10.71
C ASN A 385 2.12 11.14 -11.25
N VAL A 386 2.24 11.24 -12.57
CA VAL A 386 2.94 12.34 -13.23
C VAL A 386 2.07 12.88 -14.37
N PRO A 387 1.68 14.17 -14.34
CA PRO A 387 0.80 14.74 -15.36
C PRO A 387 1.50 15.00 -16.71
N ALA A 388 2.83 15.10 -16.74
CA ALA A 388 3.62 15.29 -17.96
C ALA A 388 5.05 14.77 -17.79
N GLN A 389 5.66 14.25 -18.87
CA GLN A 389 7.06 13.83 -18.85
C GLN A 389 7.98 15.03 -18.59
N THR A 390 8.62 15.04 -17.42
CA THR A 390 9.57 16.09 -17.03
C THR A 390 10.65 15.51 -16.09
N THR A 391 11.66 16.32 -15.79
CA THR A 391 12.72 16.00 -14.82
C THR A 391 12.57 16.86 -13.57
N ALA A 392 13.13 16.39 -12.45
CA ALA A 392 13.05 17.13 -11.18
C ALA A 392 13.74 18.49 -11.27
N VAL A 393 14.84 18.60 -12.03
CA VAL A 393 15.55 19.87 -12.25
C VAL A 393 14.70 20.86 -13.05
N ALA A 394 13.97 20.40 -14.06
CA ALA A 394 13.19 21.28 -14.94
C ALA A 394 12.04 22.00 -14.21
N VAL A 395 11.50 21.38 -13.15
CA VAL A 395 10.35 21.89 -12.38
C VAL A 395 10.74 22.37 -10.97
N LEU A 396 12.05 22.37 -10.68
CA LEU A 396 12.59 22.75 -9.38
C LEU A 396 12.17 24.17 -8.93
N PRO A 397 12.09 25.20 -9.81
CA PRO A 397 11.59 26.52 -9.40
C PRO A 397 10.16 26.48 -8.87
N GLN A 398 9.27 25.71 -9.49
CA GLN A 398 7.88 25.55 -9.08
C GLN A 398 7.77 24.79 -7.77
N ILE A 399 8.53 23.69 -7.62
CA ILE A 399 8.60 22.92 -6.36
C ILE A 399 9.10 23.81 -5.22
N LEU A 400 10.17 24.59 -5.43
CA LEU A 400 10.68 25.52 -4.42
C LEU A 400 9.65 26.59 -4.03
N SER A 401 8.94 27.15 -5.02
CA SER A 401 7.89 28.15 -4.78
C SER A 401 6.78 27.57 -3.89
N GLY A 402 6.25 26.40 -4.27
CA GLY A 402 5.22 25.72 -3.50
C GLY A 402 5.66 25.28 -2.11
N TYR A 403 6.91 24.81 -1.99
CA TYR A 403 7.50 24.43 -0.72
C TYR A 403 7.57 25.62 0.24
N ARG A 404 8.08 26.77 -0.23
CA ARG A 404 8.15 28.00 0.56
C ARG A 404 6.76 28.45 1.02
N HIS A 405 5.81 28.48 0.10
CA HIS A 405 4.44 28.88 0.38
C HIS A 405 3.82 27.99 1.48
N ALA A 406 3.93 26.67 1.37
CA ALA A 406 3.43 25.76 2.39
C ALA A 406 4.20 25.88 3.73
N ALA A 407 5.51 26.11 3.70
CA ALA A 407 6.31 26.26 4.91
C ALA A 407 5.90 27.52 5.71
N GLU A 408 5.71 28.65 5.03
CA GLU A 408 5.21 29.88 5.67
C GLU A 408 3.82 29.70 6.27
N LEU A 409 2.93 29.02 5.54
CA LEU A 409 1.60 28.68 6.04
C LEU A 409 1.63 27.76 7.24
N LEU A 410 2.52 26.78 7.24
CA LEU A 410 2.69 25.85 8.37
C LEU A 410 3.18 26.58 9.62
N ILE A 411 4.06 27.57 9.49
CA ILE A 411 4.48 28.47 10.59
C ILE A 411 3.28 29.23 11.16
N ARG A 412 2.33 29.68 10.33
CA ARG A 412 1.10 30.34 10.79
C ARG A 412 0.14 29.35 11.45
N LEU A 413 -0.08 28.20 10.80
CA LEU A 413 -1.02 27.16 11.20
C LEU A 413 -0.64 26.46 12.51
N ARG A 414 0.65 26.36 12.83
CA ARG A 414 1.09 25.65 14.06
C ARG A 414 0.51 26.24 15.34
N LYS A 415 0.12 27.53 15.34
CA LYS A 415 -0.51 28.17 16.51
C LYS A 415 -1.91 27.62 16.81
N THR A 416 -2.58 27.04 15.82
CA THR A 416 -3.98 26.57 15.93
C THR A 416 -4.14 25.07 15.72
N LEU A 417 -3.34 24.43 14.86
CA LEU A 417 -3.47 23.00 14.58
C LEU A 417 -2.84 22.13 15.68
N ILE A 418 -1.59 22.43 16.04
CA ILE A 418 -0.79 21.62 16.98
C ILE A 418 -0.83 22.16 18.41
N SER A 419 -1.70 23.12 18.72
CA SER A 419 -1.88 23.61 20.09
C SER A 419 -2.54 22.53 20.97
N ARG A 420 -2.18 22.51 22.26
CA ARG A 420 -2.75 21.54 23.22
C ARG A 420 -4.27 21.70 23.28
N GLY A 421 -4.99 20.58 23.30
CA GLY A 421 -6.46 20.56 23.38
C GLY A 421 -7.17 20.55 22.03
N THR A 422 -6.46 20.65 20.91
CA THR A 422 -7.09 20.44 19.59
C THR A 422 -7.36 18.96 19.37
N LYS A 423 -8.45 18.63 18.68
CA LYS A 423 -8.76 17.26 18.29
C LYS A 423 -7.65 16.64 17.43
N TRP A 424 -7.04 17.44 16.55
CA TRP A 424 -5.93 16.98 15.70
C TRP A 424 -4.74 16.51 16.55
N ARG A 425 -4.35 17.30 17.54
CA ARG A 425 -3.25 16.96 18.45
C ARG A 425 -3.60 15.77 19.35
N ASP A 426 -4.82 15.70 19.87
CA ASP A 426 -5.26 14.59 20.72
C ASP A 426 -5.21 13.25 19.96
N VAL A 427 -5.70 13.21 18.72
CA VAL A 427 -5.60 12.02 17.87
C VAL A 427 -4.13 11.66 17.62
N LEU A 428 -3.27 12.64 17.31
CA LEU A 428 -1.85 12.38 17.08
C LEU A 428 -1.13 11.84 18.34
N GLU A 429 -1.44 12.36 19.52
CA GLU A 429 -0.79 11.98 20.78
C GLU A 429 -1.30 10.64 21.33
N ASN A 430 -2.61 10.42 21.31
CA ASN A 430 -3.25 9.38 22.11
C ASN A 430 -3.82 8.21 21.31
N ILE A 431 -3.97 8.36 20.00
CA ILE A 431 -4.72 7.39 19.17
C ILE A 431 -3.90 6.91 17.97
N HIS A 432 -3.20 7.81 17.30
CA HIS A 432 -2.50 7.50 16.06
C HIS A 432 -1.34 6.53 16.29
N ALA A 433 -1.38 5.43 15.56
CA ALA A 433 -0.37 4.37 15.59
C ALA A 433 0.24 4.23 14.19
N PRO A 434 1.34 4.93 13.91
CA PRO A 434 1.91 4.96 12.56
C PRO A 434 2.42 3.57 12.16
N ARG A 435 2.19 3.18 10.90
CA ARG A 435 2.80 1.97 10.33
C ARG A 435 4.31 2.14 10.33
N MET A 436 5.00 1.11 10.81
CA MET A 436 6.46 1.03 10.70
C MET A 436 6.83 0.01 9.63
N VAL A 437 7.40 0.50 8.52
CA VAL A 437 7.97 -0.35 7.46
C VAL A 437 9.39 -0.74 7.87
N VAL A 438 9.53 -1.94 8.43
CA VAL A 438 10.84 -2.48 8.86
C VAL A 438 11.59 -3.20 7.73
N ARG A 439 10.84 -3.64 6.71
CA ARG A 439 11.29 -4.32 5.49
C ARG A 439 10.24 -4.06 4.42
N ASP A 440 10.67 -3.90 3.18
CA ASP A 440 9.78 -3.67 2.04
C ASP A 440 8.85 -4.87 1.79
N THR A 441 7.64 -4.61 1.26
CA THR A 441 6.66 -5.67 0.97
C THR A 441 7.21 -6.69 -0.03
N LEU A 442 7.93 -6.26 -1.08
CA LEU A 442 8.39 -7.17 -2.13
C LEU A 442 9.30 -8.26 -1.53
N SER A 443 10.21 -7.90 -0.62
CA SER A 443 11.04 -8.85 0.12
C SER A 443 10.22 -9.89 0.88
N TYR A 444 9.13 -9.49 1.53
CA TYR A 444 8.22 -10.44 2.19
C TYR A 444 7.49 -11.32 1.19
N GLY A 445 6.97 -10.75 0.11
CA GLY A 445 6.27 -11.49 -0.93
C GLY A 445 7.16 -12.53 -1.61
N LEU A 446 8.41 -12.17 -1.95
CA LEU A 446 9.39 -13.09 -2.54
C LEU A 446 9.73 -14.24 -1.60
N LEU A 447 9.91 -13.94 -0.31
CA LEU A 447 10.15 -14.97 0.70
C LEU A 447 8.91 -15.87 0.89
N LEU A 448 7.70 -15.30 0.83
CA LEU A 448 6.47 -16.06 0.91
C LEU A 448 6.32 -17.02 -0.28
N SER A 449 6.54 -16.54 -1.50
CA SER A 449 6.56 -17.36 -2.72
C SER A 449 7.57 -18.52 -2.59
N ARG A 450 8.82 -18.24 -2.21
CA ARG A 450 9.84 -19.30 -2.00
C ARG A 450 9.42 -20.30 -0.92
N SER A 451 8.73 -19.85 0.14
CA SER A 451 8.26 -20.74 1.21
C SER A 451 7.19 -21.74 0.76
N LEU A 452 6.60 -21.53 -0.42
CA LEU A 452 5.58 -22.39 -1.01
C LEU A 452 6.16 -23.42 -1.99
N GLU A 453 7.46 -23.41 -2.27
CA GLU A 453 8.04 -24.41 -3.15
C GLU A 453 7.86 -25.85 -2.60
N PRO A 454 7.66 -26.86 -3.46
CA PRO A 454 7.44 -28.28 -3.13
C PRO A 454 8.27 -28.80 -1.94
N ARG A 455 9.60 -28.58 -1.97
CA ARG A 455 10.56 -29.01 -0.94
C ARG A 455 10.25 -28.51 0.48
N HIS A 456 9.54 -27.39 0.60
CA HIS A 456 9.17 -26.78 1.87
C HIS A 456 7.78 -27.19 2.35
N LEU A 457 6.90 -27.69 1.46
CA LEU A 457 5.52 -28.07 1.77
C LEU A 457 5.35 -29.48 2.36
N HIS A 458 6.42 -30.23 2.58
CA HIS A 458 6.36 -31.53 3.25
C HIS A 458 6.18 -31.42 4.78
N SER A 459 6.66 -30.36 5.42
CA SER A 459 6.45 -30.19 6.88
C SER A 459 6.58 -28.74 7.33
N TRP A 460 5.84 -28.39 8.40
CA TRP A 460 5.90 -27.06 9.02
C TRP A 460 7.32 -26.68 9.43
N HIS A 461 8.12 -27.66 9.84
CA HIS A 461 9.52 -27.44 10.21
C HIS A 461 10.35 -26.96 9.01
N ARG A 462 10.23 -27.61 7.85
CA ARG A 462 10.97 -27.22 6.63
C ARG A 462 10.57 -25.83 6.16
N ARG A 463 9.27 -25.56 6.08
CA ARG A 463 8.75 -24.23 5.69
C ARG A 463 9.19 -23.13 6.66
N ARG A 464 9.10 -23.39 7.97
CA ARG A 464 9.58 -22.45 9.00
C ARG A 464 11.07 -22.16 8.86
N ASN A 465 11.90 -23.18 8.65
CA ASN A 465 13.34 -22.97 8.51
C ASN A 465 13.67 -22.11 7.29
N ALA A 466 13.01 -22.33 6.15
CA ALA A 466 13.19 -21.49 4.96
C ALA A 466 12.86 -20.02 5.23
N ILE A 467 11.72 -19.76 5.90
CA ILE A 467 11.30 -18.40 6.29
C ILE A 467 12.30 -17.76 7.25
N VAL A 468 12.69 -18.46 8.32
CA VAL A 468 13.62 -17.93 9.33
C VAL A 468 14.98 -17.62 8.71
N THR A 469 15.51 -18.51 7.88
CA THR A 469 16.79 -18.30 7.18
C THR A 469 16.71 -17.10 6.23
N GLY A 470 15.64 -16.98 5.44
CA GLY A 470 15.44 -15.84 4.55
C GLY A 470 15.29 -14.50 5.27
N LEU A 471 14.58 -14.50 6.41
CA LEU A 471 14.46 -13.30 7.24
C LEU A 471 15.81 -12.90 7.87
N ALA A 472 16.56 -13.88 8.39
CA ALA A 472 17.86 -13.65 9.02
C ALA A 472 18.91 -13.12 8.04
N ALA A 473 18.91 -13.59 6.78
CA ALA A 473 19.85 -13.14 5.75
C ALA A 473 19.74 -11.63 5.42
N GLY A 474 18.55 -11.03 5.62
CA GLY A 474 18.30 -9.61 5.39
C GLY A 474 18.05 -8.79 6.66
N ALA A 475 18.31 -9.34 7.84
CA ALA A 475 18.04 -8.64 9.10
C ALA A 475 19.16 -7.63 9.39
N ALA A 476 18.78 -6.39 9.75
CA ALA A 476 19.73 -5.40 10.23
C ALA A 476 20.40 -5.89 11.53
N VAL A 477 21.69 -5.55 11.70
CA VAL A 477 22.45 -5.86 12.92
C VAL A 477 21.72 -5.28 14.13
N GLY A 478 21.49 -6.11 15.15
CA GLY A 478 20.78 -5.69 16.37
C GLY A 478 19.25 -5.73 16.30
N SER A 479 18.66 -6.24 15.20
CA SER A 479 17.20 -6.40 15.09
C SER A 479 16.62 -7.21 16.28
N PRO A 480 15.53 -6.75 16.93
CA PRO A 480 14.94 -7.45 18.05
C PRO A 480 14.51 -8.88 17.70
N ARG A 481 14.87 -9.88 18.52
CA ARG A 481 14.46 -11.28 18.29
C ARG A 481 12.93 -11.47 18.26
N SER A 482 12.21 -10.63 18.99
CA SER A 482 10.75 -10.53 18.99
C SER A 482 10.19 -10.11 17.63
N LEU A 483 10.86 -9.18 16.93
CA LEU A 483 10.51 -8.75 15.58
C LEU A 483 10.63 -9.92 14.59
N LEU A 484 11.78 -10.60 14.58
CA LEU A 484 11.99 -11.79 13.73
C LEU A 484 10.93 -12.88 13.97
N ARG A 485 10.55 -13.11 15.23
CA ARG A 485 9.48 -14.06 15.59
C ARG A 485 8.11 -13.61 15.08
N ALA A 486 7.83 -12.31 15.09
CA ALA A 486 6.58 -11.76 14.59
C ALA A 486 6.50 -11.84 13.06
N GLU A 487 7.57 -11.46 12.35
CA GLU A 487 7.70 -11.65 10.90
C GLU A 487 7.51 -13.11 10.51
N THR A 488 8.21 -14.03 11.20
CA THR A 488 8.10 -15.48 10.94
C THR A 488 6.67 -15.97 11.12
N ARG A 489 5.97 -15.52 12.17
CA ARG A 489 4.58 -15.93 12.44
C ARG A 489 3.63 -15.46 11.35
N ALA A 490 3.75 -14.20 10.92
CA ALA A 490 2.92 -13.65 9.85
C ALA A 490 3.14 -14.40 8.51
N LEU A 491 4.40 -14.65 8.12
CA LEU A 491 4.70 -15.39 6.89
C LEU A 491 4.25 -16.86 6.94
N LEU A 492 4.37 -17.51 8.11
CA LEU A 492 3.82 -18.85 8.30
C LEU A 492 2.30 -18.88 8.11
N ALA A 493 1.60 -17.80 8.49
CA ALA A 493 0.17 -17.61 8.27
C ALA A 493 -0.18 -17.06 6.87
N MET A 494 0.79 -16.93 5.96
CA MET A 494 0.58 -16.37 4.61
C MET A 494 0.18 -14.90 4.58
N HIS A 495 0.64 -14.11 5.56
CA HIS A 495 0.38 -12.68 5.68
C HIS A 495 1.67 -11.88 5.49
N ILE A 496 1.56 -10.70 4.87
CA ILE A 496 2.63 -9.71 4.89
C ILE A 496 2.72 -9.13 6.33
N PRO A 497 3.89 -9.18 6.99
CA PRO A 497 4.06 -8.61 8.31
C PRO A 497 3.76 -7.11 8.33
N ARG A 498 2.98 -6.68 9.33
CA ARG A 498 2.64 -5.27 9.55
C ARG A 498 2.93 -4.89 11.00
N PHE A 499 3.63 -3.77 11.18
CA PHE A 499 4.03 -3.26 12.50
C PHE A 499 3.57 -1.82 12.68
N VAL A 500 3.44 -1.42 13.94
CA VAL A 500 3.03 -0.07 14.35
C VAL A 500 3.87 0.43 15.51
N ILE A 501 3.91 1.74 15.70
CA ILE A 501 4.34 2.35 16.95
C ILE A 501 3.11 2.56 17.83
N VAL A 502 3.18 2.11 19.08
CA VAL A 502 2.07 2.25 20.03
C VAL A 502 1.86 3.74 20.35
N PRO A 503 0.62 4.26 20.29
CA PRO A 503 0.30 5.67 20.55
C PRO A 503 0.89 6.16 21.88
N GLY A 504 1.35 7.41 21.90
CA GLY A 504 1.95 8.01 23.10
C GLY A 504 3.29 7.41 23.55
N THR A 505 3.88 6.46 22.81
CA THR A 505 5.13 5.79 23.19
C THR A 505 6.13 5.72 22.04
N GLY A 506 7.33 5.20 22.30
CA GLY A 506 8.29 4.77 21.28
C GLY A 506 8.33 3.25 21.07
N THR A 507 7.28 2.52 21.46
CA THR A 507 7.26 1.05 21.45
C THR A 507 6.79 0.50 20.11
N LEU A 508 7.58 -0.42 19.52
CA LEU A 508 7.19 -1.19 18.34
C LEU A 508 6.26 -2.35 18.73
N ALA A 509 5.15 -2.51 18.03
CA ALA A 509 4.18 -3.59 18.22
C ALA A 509 3.75 -4.24 16.89
N SER A 510 3.20 -5.45 16.98
CA SER A 510 2.49 -6.07 15.85
C SER A 510 1.10 -5.47 15.66
N SER A 511 0.44 -5.77 14.54
CA SER A 511 -0.96 -5.40 14.27
C SER A 511 -1.97 -5.84 15.35
N SER A 512 -1.65 -6.88 16.12
CA SER A 512 -2.43 -7.35 17.27
C SER A 512 -2.05 -6.67 18.59
N TRP A 513 -1.40 -5.50 18.55
CA TRP A 513 -0.93 -4.71 19.70
C TRP A 513 0.04 -5.43 20.64
N ARG A 514 0.64 -6.54 20.21
CA ARG A 514 1.67 -7.22 20.99
C ARG A 514 2.98 -6.46 20.88
N THR A 515 3.51 -6.01 22.01
CA THR A 515 4.83 -5.38 22.10
C THR A 515 5.93 -6.28 21.56
N LEU A 516 6.77 -5.71 20.70
CA LEU A 516 7.94 -6.34 20.11
C LEU A 516 9.22 -5.73 20.69
N ALA A 517 9.32 -4.41 20.75
CA ALA A 517 10.49 -3.74 21.30
C ALA A 517 10.08 -2.43 21.98
N HIS A 518 10.48 -2.27 23.24
CA HIS A 518 10.46 -0.98 23.91
C HIS A 518 11.59 -0.09 23.37
N ASP A 519 11.42 1.22 23.48
CA ASP A 519 12.43 2.23 23.11
C ASP A 519 12.96 2.07 21.67
N PHE A 520 12.09 1.61 20.76
CA PHE A 520 12.42 1.42 19.36
C PHE A 520 12.58 2.77 18.65
N ALA A 521 11.72 3.72 18.99
CA ALA A 521 11.78 5.11 18.54
C ALA A 521 12.48 6.01 19.56
N LEU A 522 13.23 7.01 19.07
CA LEU A 522 13.91 8.01 19.91
C LEU A 522 12.94 8.93 20.67
N SER A 523 11.75 9.12 20.13
CA SER A 523 10.68 9.91 20.73
C SER A 523 9.32 9.41 20.26
N THR A 524 8.24 9.88 20.89
CA THR A 524 6.89 9.56 20.44
C THR A 524 6.62 10.18 19.06
N PRO A 525 5.80 9.55 18.21
CA PRO A 525 5.40 10.11 16.91
C PRO A 525 4.91 11.55 17.00
N ALA A 526 4.06 11.84 17.99
CA ALA A 526 3.53 13.17 18.23
C ALA A 526 4.59 14.20 18.59
N HIS A 527 5.49 13.86 19.51
CA HIS A 527 6.58 14.77 19.89
C HIS A 527 7.48 15.08 18.70
N ALA A 528 7.81 14.06 17.89
CA ALA A 528 8.67 14.23 16.72
C ALA A 528 8.06 15.19 15.68
N VAL A 529 6.75 15.08 15.41
CA VAL A 529 6.05 15.98 14.47
C VAL A 529 5.93 17.39 15.04
N VAL A 530 5.49 17.52 16.30
CA VAL A 530 5.35 18.83 16.96
C VAL A 530 6.67 19.57 17.00
N ALA A 531 7.75 18.91 17.45
CA ALA A 531 9.08 19.51 17.50
C ALA A 531 9.58 19.95 16.11
N GLN A 532 9.30 19.17 15.07
CA GLN A 532 9.70 19.49 13.70
C GLN A 532 8.94 20.71 13.15
N ILE A 533 7.64 20.83 13.41
CA ILE A 533 6.84 22.00 13.02
C ILE A 533 7.20 23.25 13.84
N GLU A 534 7.51 23.10 15.13
CA GLU A 534 7.95 24.19 16.01
C GLU A 534 9.35 24.71 15.65
N ALA A 535 10.24 23.85 15.18
CA ALA A 535 11.58 24.23 14.74
C ALA A 535 11.59 25.00 13.39
N LEU A 536 10.52 24.92 12.60
CA LEU A 536 10.42 25.63 11.33
C LEU A 536 10.38 27.16 11.56
N SER A 537 11.20 27.90 10.83
CA SER A 537 11.30 29.37 10.88
C SER A 537 11.51 29.95 9.48
N THR A 538 11.15 31.21 9.28
CA THR A 538 11.34 31.89 7.99
C THR A 538 12.80 31.89 7.54
N GLU A 539 13.73 32.11 8.47
CA GLU A 539 15.17 32.04 8.18
C GLU A 539 15.61 30.59 7.86
N GLY A 540 15.09 29.60 8.59
CA GLY A 540 15.40 28.19 8.36
C GLY A 540 14.89 27.67 7.01
N ILE A 541 13.83 28.25 6.45
CA ILE A 541 13.36 27.94 5.09
C ILE A 541 14.48 28.23 4.08
N GLU A 542 15.02 29.45 4.07
CA GLU A 542 16.03 29.86 3.10
C GLU A 542 17.43 29.29 3.39
N ASN A 543 17.81 29.21 4.67
CA ASN A 543 19.17 28.81 5.04
C ASN A 543 19.36 27.29 5.15
N ILE A 544 18.28 26.52 5.32
CA ILE A 544 18.35 25.06 5.52
C ILE A 544 17.51 24.32 4.48
N GLN A 545 16.20 24.61 4.40
CA GLN A 545 15.29 23.79 3.60
C GLN A 545 15.51 23.96 2.10
N VAL A 546 15.68 25.20 1.62
CA VAL A 546 15.95 25.48 0.20
C VAL A 546 17.26 24.82 -0.27
N PRO A 547 18.42 25.00 0.41
CA PRO A 547 19.64 24.27 0.08
C PRO A 547 19.47 22.76 0.14
N ALA A 548 18.73 22.23 1.11
CA ALA A 548 18.47 20.79 1.21
C ALA A 548 17.67 20.27 0.02
N LEU A 549 16.62 20.98 -0.41
CA LEU A 549 15.83 20.58 -1.58
C LEU A 549 16.66 20.62 -2.87
N LEU A 550 17.48 21.66 -3.05
CA LEU A 550 18.43 21.74 -4.16
C LEU A 550 19.39 20.53 -4.15
N CYS A 551 19.98 20.22 -2.99
CA CYS A 551 20.85 19.06 -2.83
C CYS A 551 20.14 17.74 -3.13
N ALA A 552 18.91 17.55 -2.64
CA ALA A 552 18.15 16.32 -2.86
C ALA A 552 17.88 16.07 -4.34
N VAL A 553 17.45 17.12 -5.07
CA VAL A 553 17.16 17.02 -6.51
C VAL A 553 18.43 16.85 -7.34
N LEU A 554 19.49 17.61 -7.07
CA LEU A 554 20.74 17.53 -7.84
C LEU A 554 21.49 16.21 -7.60
N GLN A 555 21.46 15.66 -6.38
CA GLN A 555 22.09 14.36 -6.08
C GLN A 555 21.47 13.21 -6.87
N ALA A 556 20.18 13.28 -7.18
CA ALA A 556 19.53 12.26 -7.98
C ALA A 556 19.97 12.28 -9.45
N GLU A 557 20.24 13.47 -10.01
CA GLU A 557 20.58 13.66 -11.43
C GLU A 557 22.08 13.45 -11.73
N MET A 558 22.95 13.65 -10.75
CA MET A 558 24.40 13.47 -10.91
C MET A 558 24.86 11.99 -10.91
N THR A 559 23.92 11.03 -10.93
CA THR A 559 24.24 9.60 -10.88
C THR A 559 23.76 8.95 -12.18
N PRO A 560 24.66 8.35 -12.98
CA PRO A 560 24.32 7.73 -14.27
C PRO A 560 23.44 6.48 -14.12
#